data_AF-A0ABD1T1K1-F1
#
_entry.id   AF-A0ABD1T1K1-F1
#
_cell.length_a   1.000
_cell.length_b   1.000
_cell.length_c   1.000
_cell.angle_alpha   90.00
_cell.angle_beta   90.00
_cell.angle_gamma   90.00
#
_symmetry.space_group_name_H-M   'P 1'
#
loop_
_entity.id
_entity.type
_entity.pdbx_description
1 polymer ?
#
loop_
_entity_poly.entity_id
_entity_poly.type
_entity_poly.pdbx_seq_one_letter_code
_entity_poly.pdbx_strand_id
1 'polypeptide(L)'
;MEKSLAMRQYFLEKKEKNEDPAEVEKKRTLRAKVLSKERIEANMKKFLKSDMEFLKSSEIKGISLAAKWCPSIDSSYDKAILICKNIVERICLHESSLEYEGLNEDQYVYKVRNRLRKEVPMPLRQVLKSPEVYMSAQQWESIPLQSIQQRI
;
A
#
# COMPACT_ATOMS: atom_id res chain seq x y z
N MET A 1 -5.09 -24.10 -22.51
CA MET A 1 -5.95 -23.24 -23.36
C MET A 1 -7.29 -22.89 -22.71
N GLU A 2 -7.84 -23.70 -21.81
CA GLU A 2 -9.14 -23.41 -21.16
C GLU A 2 -9.10 -22.25 -20.16
N LYS A 3 -8.01 -22.10 -19.38
CA LYS A 3 -7.86 -21.00 -18.42
C LYS A 3 -7.89 -19.61 -19.07
N SER A 4 -7.39 -19.47 -20.30
CA SER A 4 -7.43 -18.22 -21.06
C SER A 4 -8.83 -17.88 -21.58
N LEU A 5 -9.69 -18.89 -21.80
CA LEU A 5 -11.09 -18.69 -22.21
C LEU A 5 -11.94 -18.27 -21.00
N ALA A 6 -11.76 -18.91 -19.85
CA ALA A 6 -12.42 -18.52 -18.60
C ALA A 6 -12.06 -17.09 -18.18
N MET A 7 -10.79 -16.69 -18.33
CA MET A 7 -10.38 -15.31 -18.06
C MET A 7 -11.03 -14.32 -19.02
N ARG A 8 -11.10 -14.65 -20.32
CA ARG A 8 -11.78 -13.82 -21.33
C ARG A 8 -13.27 -13.69 -21.06
N GLN A 9 -13.95 -14.77 -20.68
CA GLN A 9 -15.37 -14.75 -20.29
C GLN A 9 -15.58 -13.90 -19.03
N TYR A 10 -14.76 -14.06 -18.00
CA TYR A 10 -14.81 -13.21 -16.81
C TYR A 10 -14.61 -11.72 -17.15
N PHE A 11 -13.67 -11.39 -18.05
CA PHE A 11 -13.46 -10.01 -18.50
C PHE A 11 -14.62 -9.47 -19.33
N LEU A 12 -15.28 -10.31 -20.13
CA LEU A 12 -16.46 -9.94 -20.92
C LEU A 12 -17.70 -9.78 -20.03
N GLU A 13 -17.97 -10.70 -19.11
CA GLU A 13 -19.05 -10.58 -18.12
C GLU A 13 -18.86 -9.37 -17.19
N LYS A 14 -17.61 -9.07 -16.83
CA LYS A 14 -17.28 -7.85 -16.06
C LYS A 14 -17.45 -6.57 -16.88
N LYS A 15 -17.32 -6.65 -18.20
CA LYS A 15 -17.59 -5.56 -19.14
C LYS A 15 -19.10 -5.39 -19.38
N GLU A 16 -19.88 -6.48 -19.30
CA GLU A 16 -21.35 -6.49 -19.38
C GLU A 16 -22.05 -6.08 -18.09
N LYS A 17 -21.39 -6.17 -16.93
CA LYS A 17 -21.76 -5.37 -15.74
C LYS A 17 -21.44 -3.89 -16.01
N ASN A 18 -22.14 -3.32 -16.97
CA ASN A 18 -22.17 -1.92 -17.30
C ASN A 18 -22.69 -1.17 -16.07
N GLU A 19 -21.77 -0.65 -15.25
CA GLU A 19 -22.11 0.52 -14.45
C GLU A 19 -22.67 1.57 -15.43
N ASP A 20 -23.86 2.10 -15.13
CA ASP A 20 -24.52 3.12 -15.94
C ASP A 20 -23.48 4.18 -16.36
N PRO A 21 -23.33 4.51 -17.66
CA PRO A 21 -22.41 5.53 -18.13
C PRO A 21 -22.53 6.85 -17.35
N ALA A 22 -23.74 7.23 -16.94
CA ALA A 22 -23.98 8.40 -16.09
C ALA A 22 -23.41 8.22 -14.68
N GLU A 23 -23.47 7.02 -14.12
CA GLU A 23 -22.88 6.70 -12.82
C GLU A 23 -21.35 6.60 -12.88
N VAL A 24 -20.78 6.08 -13.96
CA VAL A 24 -19.32 6.10 -14.21
C VAL A 24 -18.82 7.53 -14.32
N GLU A 25 -19.54 8.39 -15.04
CA GLU A 25 -19.18 9.81 -15.19
C GLU A 25 -19.38 10.59 -13.89
N LYS A 26 -20.42 10.27 -13.11
CA LYS A 26 -20.62 10.78 -11.75
C LYS A 26 -19.50 10.36 -10.81
N LYS A 27 -19.06 9.09 -10.87
CA LYS A 27 -17.90 8.60 -10.12
C LYS A 27 -16.62 9.29 -10.58
N ARG A 28 -16.43 9.56 -11.89
CA ARG A 28 -15.27 10.29 -12.41
C ARG A 28 -15.24 11.74 -11.96
N THR A 29 -16.35 12.46 -12.04
CA THR A 29 -16.46 13.84 -11.57
C THR A 29 -16.30 13.93 -10.05
N LEU A 30 -16.89 13.01 -9.29
CA LEU A 30 -16.62 12.88 -7.84
C LEU A 30 -15.13 12.60 -7.57
N ARG A 31 -14.50 11.69 -8.32
CA ARG A 31 -13.06 11.36 -8.22
C ARG A 31 -12.16 12.54 -8.60
N ALA A 32 -12.61 13.44 -9.47
CA ALA A 32 -11.90 14.65 -9.85
C ALA A 32 -12.05 15.78 -8.81
N LYS A 33 -13.15 15.77 -8.04
CA LYS A 33 -13.38 16.69 -6.91
C LYS A 33 -12.58 16.34 -5.66
N VAL A 34 -12.29 15.06 -5.41
CA VAL A 34 -11.44 14.62 -4.28
C VAL A 34 -9.98 15.01 -4.56
N LEU A 35 -9.34 15.67 -3.60
CA LEU A 35 -7.95 16.08 -3.69
C LEU A 35 -7.07 14.85 -3.97
N SER A 36 -6.14 14.97 -4.92
CA SER A 36 -5.33 13.83 -5.39
C SER A 36 -4.63 13.09 -4.25
N LYS A 37 -4.22 13.80 -3.20
CA LYS A 37 -3.56 13.27 -2.00
C LYS A 37 -4.47 12.34 -1.18
N GLU A 38 -5.68 12.79 -0.84
CA GLU A 38 -6.64 12.01 -0.06
C GLU A 38 -7.01 10.69 -0.76
N ARG A 39 -7.10 10.72 -2.09
CA ARG A 39 -7.37 9.54 -2.90
C ARG A 39 -6.20 8.56 -2.87
N ILE A 40 -4.97 9.05 -3.00
CA ILE A 40 -3.77 8.23 -2.91
C ILE A 40 -3.70 7.57 -1.54
N GLU A 41 -3.93 8.32 -0.47
CA GLU A 41 -3.95 7.81 0.90
C GLU A 41 -5.03 6.74 1.12
N ALA A 42 -6.26 6.98 0.67
CA ALA A 42 -7.35 6.03 0.80
C ALA A 42 -7.05 4.71 0.08
N ASN A 43 -6.51 4.79 -1.14
CA ASN A 43 -6.10 3.61 -1.89
C ASN A 43 -4.96 2.88 -1.22
N MET A 44 -3.91 3.59 -0.79
CA MET A 44 -2.77 2.99 -0.09
C MET A 44 -3.22 2.28 1.19
N LYS A 45 -4.09 2.91 2.00
CA LYS A 45 -4.67 2.29 3.19
C LYS A 45 -5.42 0.99 2.84
N LYS A 46 -6.27 1.03 1.81
CA LYS A 46 -7.05 -0.13 1.38
C LYS A 46 -6.14 -1.28 0.96
N PHE A 47 -5.15 -1.02 0.12
CA PHE A 47 -4.22 -2.04 -0.35
C PHE A 47 -3.34 -2.58 0.78
N LEU A 48 -2.74 -1.72 1.60
CA LEU A 48 -1.91 -2.16 2.73
C LEU A 48 -2.67 -3.02 3.73
N LYS A 49 -3.96 -2.70 4.00
CA LYS A 49 -4.79 -3.56 4.86
C LYS A 49 -5.01 -4.94 4.26
N SER A 50 -5.43 -4.99 2.99
CA SER A 50 -5.63 -6.25 2.27
C SER A 50 -4.34 -7.06 2.17
N ASP A 51 -3.22 -6.41 1.90
CA ASP A 51 -1.89 -7.03 1.81
C ASP A 51 -1.48 -7.64 3.14
N MET A 52 -1.76 -6.97 4.26
CA MET A 52 -1.52 -7.51 5.60
C MET A 52 -2.42 -8.71 5.93
N GLU A 53 -3.66 -8.73 5.43
CA GLU A 53 -4.53 -9.90 5.55
C GLU A 53 -3.99 -11.09 4.75
N PHE A 54 -3.53 -10.85 3.51
CA PHE A 54 -2.86 -11.87 2.69
C PHE A 54 -1.54 -12.35 3.31
N LEU A 55 -0.81 -11.45 3.97
CA LEU A 55 0.40 -11.82 4.70
C LEU A 55 0.07 -12.75 5.88
N LYS A 56 -0.99 -12.46 6.63
CA LYS A 56 -1.47 -13.31 7.74
C LYS A 56 -1.96 -14.67 7.26
N SER A 57 -2.62 -14.74 6.09
CA SER A 57 -3.06 -16.00 5.48
C SER A 57 -1.95 -16.74 4.70
N SER A 58 -0.72 -16.23 4.72
CA SER A 58 0.44 -16.76 3.96
C SER A 58 0.23 -16.81 2.43
N GLU A 59 -0.72 -16.04 1.88
CA GLU A 59 -1.02 -15.99 0.46
C GLU A 59 -0.21 -14.89 -0.25
N ILE A 60 1.08 -15.18 -0.48
CA ILE A 60 2.05 -14.22 -1.06
C ILE A 60 1.66 -13.74 -2.48
N LYS A 61 0.89 -14.53 -3.22
CA LYS A 61 0.47 -14.17 -4.59
C LYS A 61 -0.61 -13.08 -4.62
N GLY A 62 -1.39 -12.94 -3.55
CA GLY A 62 -2.42 -11.91 -3.42
C GLY A 62 -1.89 -10.54 -2.99
N ILE A 63 -0.66 -10.49 -2.47
CA ILE A 63 -0.03 -9.25 -2.00
C ILE A 63 0.26 -8.32 -3.18
N SER A 64 -0.28 -7.12 -3.10
CA SER A 64 -0.09 -6.05 -4.07
C SER A 64 1.30 -5.41 -3.96
N LEU A 65 1.64 -4.56 -4.95
CA LEU A 65 2.87 -3.76 -4.91
C LEU A 65 2.72 -2.46 -4.10
N ALA A 66 1.62 -2.26 -3.36
CA ALA A 66 1.40 -1.04 -2.59
C ALA A 66 2.52 -0.79 -1.56
N ALA A 67 3.01 -1.84 -0.90
CA ALA A 67 4.12 -1.73 0.05
C ALA A 67 5.44 -1.24 -0.58
N LYS A 68 5.66 -1.53 -1.87
CA LYS A 68 6.81 -1.03 -2.64
C LYS A 68 6.70 0.48 -2.90
N TRP A 69 5.51 0.95 -3.22
CA TRP A 69 5.25 2.36 -3.54
C TRP A 69 4.95 3.23 -2.32
N CYS A 70 4.73 2.62 -1.15
CA CYS A 70 4.60 3.34 0.10
C CYS A 70 5.93 4.05 0.40
N PRO A 71 5.96 5.39 0.55
CA PRO A 71 7.20 6.11 0.74
C PRO A 71 7.87 5.74 2.07
N SER A 72 9.20 5.79 2.10
CA SER A 72 9.94 5.74 3.35
C SER A 72 9.76 7.04 4.12
N ILE A 73 9.75 6.95 5.45
CA ILE A 73 9.64 8.10 6.37
C ILE A 73 10.70 9.14 6.01
N ASP A 74 10.30 10.41 5.97
CA ASP A 74 11.16 11.56 5.68
C ASP A 74 11.78 11.60 4.27
N SER A 75 11.38 10.69 3.37
CA SER A 75 11.70 10.85 1.95
C SER A 75 11.02 12.10 1.38
N SER A 76 11.57 12.66 0.30
CA SER A 76 10.96 13.81 -0.40
C SER A 76 9.49 13.56 -0.77
N TYR A 77 9.15 12.32 -1.12
CA TYR A 77 7.78 11.89 -1.41
C TYR A 77 6.88 11.88 -0.17
N ASP A 78 7.37 11.43 0.99
CA ASP A 78 6.62 11.48 2.26
C ASP A 78 6.35 12.93 2.68
N LYS A 79 7.36 13.80 2.58
CA LYS A 79 7.23 15.23 2.91
C LYS A 79 6.23 15.96 2.00
N ALA A 80 6.15 15.58 0.72
CA ALA A 80 5.25 16.22 -0.24
C ALA A 80 3.78 15.80 -0.09
N ILE A 81 3.53 14.55 0.31
CA ILE A 81 2.18 13.96 0.29
C ILE A 81 1.62 13.71 1.71
N LEU A 82 2.46 13.68 2.76
CA LEU A 82 2.07 13.35 4.15
C LEU A 82 1.36 11.98 4.29
N ILE A 83 1.59 11.08 3.32
CA ILE A 83 0.94 9.76 3.25
C ILE A 83 1.16 8.97 4.53
N CYS A 84 2.39 8.92 5.04
CA CYS A 84 2.65 8.13 6.25
C CYS A 84 1.94 8.73 7.48
N LYS A 85 1.81 10.06 7.59
CA LYS A 85 1.07 10.71 8.69
C LYS A 85 -0.41 10.27 8.68
N ASN A 86 -1.05 10.42 7.53
CA ASN A 86 -2.50 10.21 7.42
C ASN A 86 -2.86 8.71 7.43
N ILE A 87 -1.98 7.84 6.93
CA ILE A 87 -2.15 6.39 7.05
C ILE A 87 -1.97 5.93 8.49
N VAL A 88 -0.95 6.42 9.19
CA VAL A 88 -0.69 6.16 10.62
C VAL A 88 -1.94 6.42 11.46
N GLU A 89 -2.49 7.64 11.36
CA GLU A 89 -3.65 8.05 12.15
C GLU A 89 -4.88 7.16 11.88
N ARG A 90 -4.92 6.51 10.72
CA ARG A 90 -6.08 5.74 10.25
C ARG A 90 -5.90 4.23 10.34
N ILE A 91 -4.69 3.73 10.61
CA ILE A 91 -4.36 2.29 10.73
C ILE A 91 -3.88 1.94 12.13
N CYS A 92 -3.01 2.74 12.75
CA CYS A 92 -2.27 2.37 13.97
C CYS A 92 -2.84 2.98 15.26
N LEU A 93 -3.74 3.96 15.18
CA LEU A 93 -4.22 4.75 16.32
C LEU A 93 -5.15 3.99 17.29
N HIS A 94 -5.22 2.66 17.23
CA HIS A 94 -6.14 1.87 18.06
C HIS A 94 -5.49 1.10 19.20
N GLU A 95 -4.16 1.11 19.34
CA GLU A 95 -3.49 0.39 20.42
C GLU A 95 -2.44 1.30 21.11
N SER A 96 -2.53 1.32 22.44
CA SER A 96 -1.59 1.85 23.44
C SER A 96 -1.42 3.38 23.58
N SER A 97 -2.39 4.06 24.18
CA SER A 97 -2.25 5.45 24.66
C SER A 97 -1.13 5.67 25.69
N LEU A 98 -0.75 4.64 26.47
CA LEU A 98 0.29 4.73 27.50
C LEU A 98 1.73 4.87 26.97
N GLU A 99 2.06 4.34 25.78
CA GLU A 99 3.44 4.43 25.23
C GLU A 99 3.79 5.83 24.70
N TYR A 100 2.76 6.68 24.56
CA TYR A 100 2.82 8.00 23.99
C TYR A 100 2.63 9.11 25.02
N GLU A 101 2.40 8.75 26.28
CA GLU A 101 2.18 9.68 27.37
C GLU A 101 3.47 10.49 27.65
N GLY A 102 3.36 11.82 27.66
CA GLY A 102 4.50 12.73 27.87
C GLY A 102 5.38 13.01 26.64
N LEU A 103 5.00 12.55 25.44
CA LEU A 103 5.70 12.92 24.20
C LEU A 103 5.21 14.25 23.64
N ASN A 104 6.13 15.03 23.10
CA ASN A 104 5.79 16.18 22.26
C ASN A 104 5.14 15.71 20.95
N GLU A 105 4.33 16.57 20.31
CA GLU A 105 3.60 16.24 19.08
C GLU A 105 4.51 15.71 17.96
N ASP A 106 5.69 16.32 17.77
CA ASP A 106 6.67 15.86 16.78
C ASP A 106 7.23 14.47 17.10
N GLN A 107 7.52 14.22 18.39
CA GLN A 107 8.04 12.93 18.86
C GLN A 107 6.97 11.83 18.74
N TYR A 108 5.72 12.18 19.03
CA TYR A 108 4.57 11.32 18.83
C TYR A 108 4.44 10.92 17.35
N VAL A 109 4.37 11.92 16.45
CA VAL A 109 4.24 11.68 15.01
C VAL A 109 5.39 10.82 14.48
N TYR A 110 6.62 11.09 14.89
CA TYR A 110 7.78 10.29 14.50
C TYR A 110 7.69 8.84 14.99
N LYS A 111 7.37 8.61 16.28
CA LYS A 111 7.25 7.27 16.85
C LYS A 111 6.18 6.45 16.16
N VAL A 112 4.98 7.01 15.97
CA VAL A 112 3.88 6.26 15.36
C VAL A 112 4.17 5.96 13.88
N ARG A 113 4.81 6.90 13.14
CA ARG A 113 5.30 6.62 11.78
C ARG A 113 6.31 5.50 11.74
N ASN A 114 7.29 5.51 12.65
CA ASN A 114 8.30 4.46 12.71
C ASN A 114 7.69 3.10 13.05
N ARG A 115 6.67 3.08 13.92
CA ARG A 115 5.89 1.88 14.23
C ARG A 115 5.12 1.37 13.00
N LEU A 116 4.35 2.22 12.32
CA LEU A 116 3.66 1.84 11.07
C LEU A 116 4.65 1.21 10.08
N ARG A 117 5.81 1.87 9.86
CA ARG A 117 6.83 1.37 8.93
C ARG A 117 7.28 -0.05 9.26
N LYS A 118 7.54 -0.32 10.54
CA LYS A 118 7.99 -1.64 11.02
C LYS A 118 6.88 -2.69 10.95
N GLU A 119 5.63 -2.32 11.24
CA GLU A 119 4.54 -3.28 11.34
C GLU A 119 3.88 -3.61 10.00
N VAL A 120 3.87 -2.67 9.04
CA VAL A 120 3.08 -2.80 7.81
C VAL A 120 3.96 -2.92 6.55
N PRO A 121 4.59 -1.85 6.02
CA PRO A 121 5.32 -1.95 4.76
C PRO A 121 6.62 -2.76 4.88
N MET A 122 7.30 -2.79 6.02
CA MET A 122 8.54 -3.57 6.19
C MET A 122 8.34 -5.09 5.98
N PRO A 123 7.42 -5.78 6.69
CA PRO A 123 7.21 -7.21 6.49
C PRO A 123 6.68 -7.52 5.09
N LEU A 124 5.83 -6.65 4.53
CA LEU A 124 5.35 -6.78 3.15
C LEU A 124 6.49 -6.68 2.13
N ARG A 125 7.40 -5.71 2.29
CA ARG A 125 8.58 -5.56 1.41
C ARG A 125 9.54 -6.74 1.50
N GLN A 126 9.68 -7.34 2.68
CA GLN A 126 10.50 -8.55 2.87
C GLN A 126 9.91 -9.73 2.08
N VAL A 127 8.61 -9.97 2.20
CA VAL A 127 7.93 -11.05 1.46
C VAL A 127 7.94 -10.81 -0.05
N LEU A 128 7.79 -9.56 -0.47
CA LEU A 128 7.91 -9.17 -1.88
C LEU A 128 9.35 -9.18 -2.40
N LYS A 129 10.35 -9.45 -1.55
CA LYS A 129 11.78 -9.39 -1.88
C LYS A 129 12.17 -8.07 -2.56
N SER A 130 11.64 -6.95 -2.06
CA SER A 130 11.92 -5.63 -2.61
C SER A 130 13.41 -5.32 -2.52
N PRO A 131 14.05 -4.82 -3.60
CA PRO A 131 15.49 -4.52 -3.61
C PRO A 131 15.90 -3.54 -2.50
N GLU A 132 15.01 -2.62 -2.12
CA GLU A 132 15.23 -1.66 -1.03
C GLU A 132 15.57 -2.34 0.31
N VAL A 133 15.03 -3.54 0.57
CA VAL A 133 15.32 -4.31 1.80
C VAL A 133 16.79 -4.73 1.82
N TYR A 134 17.27 -5.28 0.71
CA TYR A 134 18.65 -5.74 0.57
C TYR A 134 19.65 -4.58 0.55
N MET A 135 19.30 -3.48 -0.16
CA MET A 135 20.11 -2.27 -0.21
C MET A 135 20.27 -1.64 1.18
N SER A 136 19.19 -1.57 1.96
CA SER A 136 19.22 -1.05 3.33
C SER A 136 20.07 -1.94 4.26
N ALA A 137 20.16 -3.23 3.97
CA ALA A 137 21.00 -4.19 4.70
C ALA A 137 22.44 -4.28 4.16
N GLN A 138 22.81 -3.47 3.16
CA GLN A 138 24.10 -3.54 2.44
C GLN A 138 24.37 -4.89 1.76
N GLN A 139 23.33 -5.70 1.52
CA GLN A 139 23.41 -7.03 0.92
C GLN A 139 23.18 -6.95 -0.60
N TRP A 140 24.00 -6.17 -1.29
CA TRP A 140 23.88 -5.93 -2.74
C TRP A 140 23.94 -7.22 -3.56
N GLU A 141 24.78 -8.18 -3.14
CA GLU A 141 24.96 -9.47 -3.81
C GLU A 141 23.74 -10.40 -3.69
N SER A 142 22.86 -10.14 -2.71
CA SER A 142 21.66 -10.95 -2.46
C SER A 142 20.41 -10.43 -3.17
N ILE A 143 20.53 -9.37 -3.99
CA ILE A 143 19.39 -8.79 -4.71
C ILE A 143 18.92 -9.78 -5.78
N PRO A 144 17.67 -10.25 -5.72
CA PRO A 144 17.14 -11.15 -6.75
C PRO A 144 16.88 -10.38 -8.04
N LEU A 145 17.77 -10.54 -9.02
CA LEU A 145 17.70 -9.85 -10.33
C LEU A 145 16.45 -10.24 -11.14
N GLN A 146 15.95 -11.47 -10.97
CA GLN A 146 14.80 -11.99 -11.72
C GLN A 146 13.45 -11.35 -11.31
N SER A 147 13.33 -10.83 -10.09
CA SER A 147 12.10 -10.19 -9.59
C SER A 147 11.87 -8.77 -10.09
N ILE A 148 12.86 -8.17 -10.75
CA ILE A 148 12.73 -6.82 -11.31
C ILE A 148 11.85 -6.85 -12.58
N GLN A 149 11.62 -8.01 -13.20
CA GLN A 149 11.04 -8.04 -14.55
C GLN A 149 9.55 -8.32 -14.74
N GLN A 150 8.79 -9.13 -13.98
CA GLN A 150 7.41 -9.43 -14.42
C GLN A 150 6.38 -9.67 -13.32
N ARG A 151 5.48 -8.68 -13.15
CA ARG A 151 4.09 -8.81 -12.67
C ARG A 151 3.31 -7.59 -13.19
N ILE A 152 3.14 -7.53 -14.51
CA ILE A 152 2.16 -6.66 -15.19
C ILE A 152 1.06 -7.57 -15.73
#